data_AF-A0A930PF52-F1
#
_entry.id   AF-A0A930PF52-F1
#
_cell.length_a   1.000
_cell.length_b   1.000
_cell.length_c   1.000
_cell.angle_alpha   90.00
_cell.angle_beta   90.00
_cell.angle_gamma   90.00
#
_symmetry.space_group_name_H-M   'P 1'
#
loop_
_entity.id
_entity.type
_entity.pdbx_description
1 polymer ?
#
loop_
_entity_poly.entity_id
_entity_poly.type
_entity_poly.pdbx_seq_one_letter_code
_entity_poly.pdbx_strand_id
1 'polypeptide(L)' 'LLDHIIILDNSQILMTASTEEITAEYTFGIRQPNEMDDSVLYAEPSIQGNNVIARRQTGDNETTINLELLFNAATTGKLK' A
#
# COMPACT_ATOMS: atom_id res chain seq x y z
N LEU A 1 16.84 1.82 -11.74
CA LEU A 1 15.80 2.41 -10.88
C LEU A 1 14.50 1.73 -11.27
N LEU A 2 13.70 1.25 -10.33
CA LEU A 2 12.33 0.85 -10.63
C LEU A 2 11.49 2.13 -10.64
N ASP A 3 10.97 2.49 -11.79
CA ASP A 3 10.15 3.68 -12.02
C ASP A 3 8.67 3.33 -12.20
N HIS A 4 8.39 2.10 -12.63
CA HIS A 4 7.04 1.61 -12.90
C HIS A 4 6.78 0.23 -12.30
N ILE A 5 5.60 0.04 -11.72
CA ILE A 5 5.14 -1.22 -11.15
C ILE A 5 3.93 -1.71 -11.94
N ILE A 6 3.98 -2.98 -12.35
CA ILE A 6 2.87 -3.69 -12.98
C ILE A 6 2.60 -4.95 -12.15
N ILE A 7 1.35 -5.12 -11.69
CA ILE A 7 0.90 -6.33 -11.00
C ILE A 7 -0.07 -7.07 -11.93
N LEU A 8 0.26 -8.33 -12.22
CA LEU A 8 -0.49 -9.21 -13.10
C LEU A 8 -1.05 -10.38 -12.30
N ASP A 9 -2.31 -10.74 -12.56
CA ASP A 9 -2.92 -11.98 -12.09
C ASP A 9 -3.73 -12.64 -13.21
N ASN A 10 -3.51 -13.92 -13.47
CA ASN A 10 -4.21 -14.70 -14.50
C ASN A 10 -4.36 -13.98 -15.86
N SER A 11 -3.26 -13.39 -16.35
CA SER A 11 -3.20 -12.58 -17.58
C SER A 11 -4.03 -11.28 -17.58
N GLN A 12 -4.52 -10.86 -16.42
CA GLN A 12 -5.16 -9.56 -16.21
C GLN A 12 -4.21 -8.60 -15.49
N ILE A 13 -4.23 -7.33 -15.90
CA ILE A 13 -3.52 -6.27 -15.20
C ILE A 13 -4.38 -5.84 -14.01
N LEU A 14 -3.88 -6.07 -12.80
CA LEU A 14 -4.50 -5.59 -11.56
C LEU A 14 -4.10 -4.14 -11.25
N MET A 15 -2.85 -3.79 -11.56
CA MET A 15 -2.28 -2.47 -11.30
C MET A 15 -1.21 -2.15 -12.32
N THR A 16 -1.17 -0.89 -12.76
CA THR A 16 -0.06 -0.30 -13.52
C THR A 16 0.09 1.14 -13.04
N ALA A 17 1.20 1.46 -12.38
CA ALA A 17 1.45 2.79 -11.85
C ALA A 17 2.95 3.01 -11.66
N SER A 18 3.37 4.25 -11.81
CA SER A 18 4.71 4.68 -11.42
C SER A 18 4.87 4.62 -9.90
N THR A 19 6.12 4.52 -9.42
CA THR A 19 6.39 4.61 -7.99
C THR A 19 5.97 5.95 -7.41
N GLU A 20 6.05 7.03 -8.19
CA GLU A 20 5.60 8.36 -7.82
C GLU A 20 4.09 8.39 -7.57
N GLU A 21 3.28 7.89 -8.51
CA GLU A 21 1.82 7.78 -8.36
C GLU A 21 1.45 6.94 -7.14
N ILE A 22 2.12 5.80 -6.92
CA ILE A 22 1.88 4.95 -5.76
C ILE A 22 2.16 5.70 -4.46
N THR A 23 3.32 6.38 -4.38
CA THR A 23 3.65 7.16 -3.19
C THR A 23 2.79 8.40 -3.04
N ALA A 24 2.22 8.96 -4.11
CA ALA A 24 1.31 10.10 -4.03
C ALA A 24 -0.08 9.70 -3.50
N GLU A 25 -0.55 8.49 -3.82
CA GLU A 25 -1.86 8.00 -3.39
C GLU A 25 -1.84 7.30 -2.03
N TYR A 26 -0.73 6.64 -1.69
CA TYR A 26 -0.67 5.75 -0.53
C TYR A 26 0.51 6.05 0.40
N THR A 27 0.32 5.69 1.66
CA THR A 27 1.38 5.58 2.66
C THR A 27 1.55 4.13 3.09
N PHE A 28 2.78 3.77 3.42
CA PHE A 28 3.16 2.45 3.93
C PHE A 28 3.81 2.61 5.30
N GLY A 29 3.41 1.80 6.27
CA GLY A 29 4.00 1.88 7.60
C GLY A 29 3.50 0.82 8.56
N ILE A 30 3.86 1.00 9.83
CA ILE A 30 3.37 0.16 10.93
C ILE A 30 2.42 0.99 11.78
N ARG A 31 1.23 0.46 12.06
CA ARG A 31 0.25 1.07 12.97
C ARG A 31 -0.16 0.10 14.07
N GLN A 32 -0.36 0.61 15.27
CA GLN A 32 -0.94 -0.14 16.37
C GLN A 32 -2.45 -0.35 16.16
N PRO A 33 -3.08 -1.35 16.81
CA PRO A 33 -4.52 -1.61 16.65
C PRO A 33 -5.42 -0.39 16.95
N ASN A 34 -5.00 0.51 17.83
CA ASN A 34 -5.72 1.74 18.18
C ASN A 34 -5.47 2.91 17.20
N GLU A 35 -4.62 2.74 16.18
CA GLU A 35 -4.27 3.73 15.15
C GLU A 35 -4.90 3.37 13.78
N MET A 36 -5.78 2.37 13.75
CA MET A 36 -6.46 1.87 12.56
C MET A 36 -7.69 2.72 12.26
N ASP A 37 -7.47 3.88 11.65
CA ASP A 37 -8.51 4.81 11.21
C ASP A 37 -9.09 4.45 9.81
N ASP A 38 -10.06 5.24 9.35
CA ASP A 38 -10.76 5.04 8.08
C ASP A 38 -9.88 5.26 6.82
N SER A 39 -8.64 5.77 6.97
CA SER A 39 -7.71 5.87 5.83
C SER A 39 -7.07 4.54 5.46
N VAL A 40 -7.11 3.54 6.36
CA VAL A 40 -6.47 2.24 6.15
C VAL A 40 -7.24 1.39 5.14
N LEU A 41 -6.56 1.02 4.05
CA LEU A 41 -7.12 0.20 2.98
C LEU A 41 -6.78 -1.28 3.14
N TYR A 42 -5.58 -1.54 3.66
CA TYR A 42 -5.05 -2.89 3.80
C TYR A 42 -4.13 -2.98 5.01
N ALA A 43 -4.19 -4.12 5.72
CA ALA A 43 -3.38 -4.35 6.89
C ALA A 43 -3.04 -5.82 7.08
N GLU A 44 -1.82 -6.09 7.50
CA GLU A 44 -1.34 -7.42 7.87
C GLU A 44 -0.70 -7.40 9.26
N PRO A 45 -1.05 -8.34 10.16
CA PRO A 45 -0.40 -8.45 11.46
C PRO A 45 1.10 -8.71 11.34
N SER A 46 1.91 -8.02 12.13
CA SER A 46 3.35 -8.21 12.27
C SER A 46 3.76 -8.21 13.75
N ILE A 47 5.03 -8.52 14.03
CA ILE A 47 5.55 -8.56 15.42
C ILE A 47 5.51 -7.15 16.06
N GLN A 48 5.63 -6.08 15.27
CA GLN A 48 5.75 -4.70 15.76
C GLN A 48 4.43 -3.91 15.75
N GLY A 49 3.35 -4.51 15.20
CA GLY A 49 2.07 -3.86 14.97
C GLY A 49 1.42 -4.41 13.71
N ASN A 50 0.64 -3.62 12.99
CA ASN A 50 0.11 -3.99 11.68
C ASN A 50 0.90 -3.28 10.59
N ASN A 51 1.40 -4.01 9.59
CA ASN A 51 1.86 -3.42 8.34
C ASN A 51 0.64 -2.88 7.60
N VAL A 52 0.64 -1.62 7.22
CA VAL A 52 -0.55 -0.90 6.71
C VAL A 52 -0.25 -0.22 5.39
N ILE A 53 -1.24 -0.30 4.49
CA ILE A 53 -1.43 0.64 3.38
C ILE A 53 -2.61 1.54 3.73
N ALA A 54 -2.39 2.85 3.71
CA ALA A 54 -3.43 3.84 3.93
C ALA A 54 -3.47 4.85 2.78
N ARG A 55 -4.63 5.50 2.57
CA ARG A 55 -4.75 6.66 1.69
C ARG A 55 -3.87 7.78 2.23
N ARG A 56 -3.07 8.40 1.36
CA ARG A 56 -2.26 9.56 1.73
C ARG A 56 -3.15 10.74 2.12
N GLN A 57 -2.80 11.39 3.22
CA GLN A 57 -3.43 12.60 3.74
C GLN A 57 -2.46 13.79 3.72
N THR A 58 -3.01 15.00 3.80
CA THR A 58 -2.19 16.21 3.88
C THR A 58 -1.36 16.21 5.16
N GLY A 59 -0.04 16.30 5.01
CA GLY A 59 0.90 16.29 6.14
C GLY A 59 1.56 14.95 6.41
N ASP A 60 1.19 13.88 5.69
CA ASP A 60 1.87 12.59 5.78
C ASP A 60 3.32 12.70 5.31
N ASN A 61 4.22 12.03 6.03
CA ASN A 61 5.61 11.90 5.63
C ASN A 61 5.75 11.03 4.37
N GLU A 62 6.87 11.16 3.67
CA GLU A 62 7.25 10.21 2.63
C GLU A 62 7.45 8.81 3.23
N THR A 63 7.02 7.79 2.49
CA THR A 63 7.11 6.40 2.93
C THR A 63 7.70 5.57 1.80
N THR A 64 8.57 4.62 2.15
CA THR A 64 9.05 3.62 1.20
C THR A 64 7.93 2.65 0.84
N ILE A 65 7.81 2.29 -0.44
CA ILE A 65 6.84 1.29 -0.89
C ILE A 65 7.22 -0.08 -0.32
N ASN A 66 6.30 -0.70 0.42
CA ASN A 66 6.39 -2.11 0.76
C ASN A 66 5.76 -2.93 -0.39
N LEU A 67 6.60 -3.51 -1.25
CA LEU A 67 6.17 -4.23 -2.45
C LEU A 67 5.34 -5.49 -2.15
N GLU A 68 5.68 -6.21 -1.08
CA GLU A 68 4.94 -7.40 -0.66
C GLU A 68 3.53 -7.01 -0.21
N LEU A 69 3.44 -5.98 0.64
CA LEU A 69 2.15 -5.48 1.11
C LEU A 69 1.30 -4.92 -0.04
N LEU A 70 1.92 -4.18 -0.97
CA LEU A 70 1.25 -3.66 -2.17
C LEU A 70 0.72 -4.80 -3.05
N PHE A 71 1.53 -5.84 -3.26
CA PHE A 71 1.13 -7.01 -4.03
C PHE A 71 -0.06 -7.74 -3.39
N ASN A 72 -0.02 -7.95 -2.07
CA ASN A 72 -1.12 -8.61 -1.34
C ASN A 72 -2.40 -7.77 -1.38
N ALA A 73 -2.30 -6.45 -1.22
CA ALA A 73 -3.45 -5.55 -1.33
C ALA A 73 -4.06 -5.52 -2.74
N ALA A 74 -3.22 -5.54 -3.79
CA ALA A 74 -3.66 -5.57 -5.18
C ALA A 74 -4.38 -6.89 -5.52
N THR A 75 -3.76 -8.02 -5.19
CA THR A 75 -4.29 -9.37 -5.49
C THR A 75 -5.56 -9.70 -4.69
N THR A 76 -5.73 -9.11 -3.50
CA THR A 76 -6.97 -9.22 -2.72
C THR A 76 -8.02 -8.18 -3.08
N GLY A 77 -7.75 -7.30 -4.06
CA GLY A 77 -8.68 -6.30 -4.58
C GLY A 77 -9.01 -5.18 -3.58
N LYS A 78 -8.08 -4.87 -2.66
CA LYS A 78 -8.26 -3.93 -1.55
C LYS A 78 -7.76 -2.50 -1.83
N LEU A 79 -7.06 -2.28 -2.93
CA LEU A 79 -6.56 -0.95 -3.35
C LEU A 79 -7.62 -0.08 -4.06
N LYS A 80 -8.89 -0.12 -3.63
CA LYS A 80 -10.00 0.61 -4.30
C LYS A 80 -10.32 1.95 -3.65
#